data_AF-A0A223VUI6-F1
#
_entry.id   AF-A0A223VUI6-F1
#
_cell.length_a   1.000
_cell.length_b   1.000
_cell.length_c   1.000
_cell.angle_alpha   90.00
_cell.angle_beta   90.00
_cell.angle_gamma   90.00
#
_symmetry.space_group_name_H-M   'P 1'
#
loop_
_entity.id
_entity.type
_entity.pdbx_description
1 polymer ?
#
loop_
_entity_poly.entity_id
_entity_poly.type
_entity_poly.pdbx_seq_one_letter_code
_entity_poly.pdbx_strand_id
1 'polypeptide(L)'
;MILERDYQRRRSIEKMLNFLGYYRVVIMGSANEAFSVLNHAVEAFDLIIANRTLIATAPVQFNAFCKDHPLVRHLLAYDCPEPILTFDMTGSSEGARYASLSQPPDSHTIQCLMKIVEGQKLQEVSYNSTK
;
A
#
# COMPACT_ATOMS: atom_id res chain seq x y z
N MET A 1 -0.44 5.69 -1.68
CA MET A 1 -1.90 5.94 -1.75
C MET A 1 -2.53 5.56 -0.42
N ILE A 2 -3.51 6.34 0.06
CA ILE A 2 -4.29 6.04 1.28
C ILE A 2 -5.77 5.94 0.89
N LEU A 3 -6.42 4.83 1.25
CA LEU A 3 -7.87 4.64 1.15
C LEU A 3 -8.47 4.70 2.57
N GLU A 4 -8.96 5.89 2.96
CA GLU A 4 -9.57 6.16 4.26
C GLU A 4 -10.54 7.35 4.17
N ARG A 5 -11.77 7.16 4.66
CA ARG A 5 -12.83 8.19 4.71
C ARG A 5 -12.75 9.00 5.98
N ASP A 6 -12.36 8.37 7.09
CA ASP A 6 -12.24 9.06 8.36
C ASP A 6 -11.10 10.08 8.29
N TYR A 7 -11.47 11.34 8.45
CA TYR A 7 -10.55 12.46 8.30
C TYR A 7 -9.40 12.40 9.32
N GLN A 8 -9.67 11.95 10.55
CA GLN A 8 -8.66 11.89 11.61
C GLN A 8 -7.65 10.78 11.33
N ARG A 9 -8.13 9.58 10.98
CA ARG A 9 -7.28 8.45 10.59
C ARG A 9 -6.43 8.78 9.38
N ARG A 10 -7.04 9.35 8.34
CA ARG A 10 -6.32 9.80 7.14
C ARG A 10 -5.20 10.78 7.49
N ARG A 11 -5.50 11.83 8.25
CA ARG A 11 -4.50 12.82 8.66
C ARG A 11 -3.41 12.21 9.53
N SER A 12 -3.75 11.24 10.38
CA SER A 12 -2.77 10.53 11.20
C SER A 12 -1.77 9.79 10.33
N ILE A 13 -2.26 8.95 9.39
CA ILE A 13 -1.44 8.16 8.47
C ILE A 13 -0.55 9.08 7.60
N GLU A 14 -1.14 10.12 7.03
CA GLU A 14 -0.41 11.10 6.21
C GLU A 14 0.70 11.80 7.00
N LYS A 15 0.42 12.22 8.25
CA LYS A 15 1.44 12.82 9.13
C LYS A 15 2.59 11.86 9.43
N MET A 16 2.31 10.58 9.67
CA MET A 16 3.33 9.57 9.93
C MET A 16 4.23 9.37 8.70
N LEU A 17 3.65 9.33 7.50
CA LEU A 17 4.42 9.27 6.25
C LEU A 17 5.24 10.54 6.02
N ASN A 18 4.66 11.72 6.22
CA ASN A 18 5.34 13.01 6.07
C ASN A 18 6.51 13.16 7.05
N PHE A 19 6.39 12.65 8.27
CA PHE A 19 7.47 12.64 9.26
C PHE A 19 8.66 11.80 8.81
N LEU A 20 8.42 10.76 8.01
CA LEU A 20 9.45 9.93 7.40
C LEU A 20 9.94 10.46 6.03
N GLY A 21 9.48 11.63 5.60
CA GLY A 21 9.90 12.26 4.34
C GLY A 21 9.07 11.88 3.09
N TYR A 22 7.93 11.21 3.27
CA TYR A 22 7.07 10.76 2.17
C TYR A 22 5.90 11.72 1.92
N TYR A 23 6.06 12.62 0.95
CA TYR A 23 5.07 13.68 0.66
C TYR A 23 4.19 13.42 -0.57
N ARG A 24 4.53 12.45 -1.43
CA ARG A 24 3.74 12.09 -2.62
C ARG A 24 2.60 11.13 -2.25
N VAL A 25 1.68 11.62 -1.43
CA VAL A 25 0.57 10.81 -0.90
C VAL A 25 -0.74 11.21 -1.58
N VAL A 26 -1.29 10.28 -2.36
CA VAL A 26 -2.65 10.41 -2.93
C VAL A 26 -3.66 9.79 -1.98
N ILE A 27 -4.76 10.49 -1.73
CA ILE A 27 -5.85 10.10 -0.83
C ILE A 27 -7.09 9.75 -1.65
N MET A 28 -7.79 8.67 -1.28
CA MET A 28 -9.04 8.22 -1.89
C MET A 28 -10.10 7.89 -0.84
N GLY A 29 -11.35 8.23 -1.13
CA GLY A 29 -12.51 7.96 -0.27
C GLY A 29 -13.28 6.69 -0.65
N SER A 30 -12.85 5.99 -1.69
CA SER A 30 -13.46 4.75 -2.16
C SER A 30 -12.48 3.86 -2.93
N ALA A 31 -12.78 2.55 -2.98
CA ALA A 31 -12.04 1.61 -3.82
C ALA A 31 -12.24 1.89 -5.32
N ASN A 32 -13.41 2.40 -5.73
CA ASN A 32 -13.69 2.72 -7.14
C ASN A 32 -12.80 3.86 -7.68
N GLU A 33 -12.59 4.91 -6.88
CA GLU A 33 -11.64 5.97 -7.23
C GLU A 33 -10.20 5.42 -7.34
N ALA A 34 -9.82 4.53 -6.42
CA ALA A 34 -8.51 3.89 -6.46
C ALA A 34 -8.33 3.01 -7.70
N PHE A 35 -9.33 2.22 -8.10
CA PHE A 35 -9.29 1.46 -9.36
C PHE A 35 -9.11 2.36 -10.57
N SER A 36 -9.88 3.46 -10.64
CA SER A 36 -9.76 4.42 -11.74
C SER A 36 -8.34 4.98 -11.84
N VAL A 37 -7.75 5.40 -10.71
CA VAL A 37 -6.37 5.89 -10.71
C VAL A 37 -5.35 4.81 -11.08
N LEU A 38 -5.52 3.58 -10.60
CA LEU A 38 -4.59 2.48 -10.92
C LEU A 38 -4.65 2.11 -12.41
N ASN A 39 -5.84 2.08 -13.00
CA ASN A 39 -6.04 1.80 -14.43
C ASN A 39 -5.43 2.86 -15.36
N HIS A 40 -5.21 4.09 -14.85
CA HIS A 40 -4.63 5.20 -15.60
C HIS A 40 -3.24 5.60 -15.09
N ALA A 41 -2.65 4.80 -14.21
CA ALA A 41 -1.36 5.08 -13.63
C ALA A 41 -0.25 4.93 -14.67
N VAL A 42 0.69 5.88 -14.66
CA VAL A 42 1.92 5.84 -15.48
C VAL A 42 3.18 5.62 -14.64
N GLU A 43 3.06 5.73 -13.32
CA GLU A 43 4.13 5.48 -12.34
C GLU A 43 3.68 4.43 -11.32
N ALA A 44 4.65 3.70 -10.77
CA ALA A 44 4.41 2.71 -9.74
C ALA A 44 3.99 3.35 -8.41
N PHE A 45 3.02 2.74 -7.75
CA PHE A 45 2.67 2.99 -6.37
C PHE A 45 3.50 2.08 -5.47
N ASP A 46 4.46 2.69 -4.78
CA ASP A 46 5.27 2.00 -3.80
C ASP A 46 4.43 1.41 -2.68
N LEU A 47 3.43 2.14 -2.20
CA LEU A 47 2.63 1.71 -1.08
C LEU A 47 1.18 2.16 -1.21
N ILE A 48 0.26 1.22 -1.01
CA ILE A 48 -1.17 1.47 -0.79
C ILE A 48 -1.49 1.08 0.66
N ILE A 49 -2.08 1.99 1.42
CA ILE A 49 -2.62 1.74 2.77
C ILE A 49 -4.13 1.83 2.69
N ALA A 50 -4.84 0.77 3.06
CA ALA A 50 -6.28 0.69 2.85
C ALA A 50 -7.04 0.22 4.09
N ASN A 51 -8.07 0.97 4.48
CA ASN A 51 -9.04 0.50 5.46
C ASN A 51 -9.84 -0.68 4.86
N ARG A 52 -9.90 -1.82 5.55
CA ARG A 52 -10.63 -3.00 5.09
C ARG A 52 -12.09 -2.70 4.74
N THR A 53 -12.77 -1.87 5.52
CA THR A 53 -14.18 -1.55 5.29
C THR A 53 -14.43 -0.87 3.94
N LEU A 54 -13.45 -0.09 3.47
CA LEU A 54 -13.50 0.61 2.20
C LEU A 54 -13.30 -0.34 1.02
N ILE A 55 -12.30 -1.19 1.10
CA ILE A 55 -11.98 -2.15 0.04
C ILE A 55 -12.96 -3.33 0.00
N ALA A 56 -13.67 -3.63 1.10
CA ALA A 56 -14.72 -4.64 1.15
C ALA A 56 -15.99 -4.23 0.38
N THR A 57 -16.21 -2.93 0.15
CA THR A 57 -17.34 -2.42 -0.66
C THR A 57 -17.07 -2.42 -2.17
N ALA A 58 -15.88 -2.86 -2.60
CA ALA A 58 -15.49 -2.88 -3.99
C ALA A 58 -16.24 -3.97 -4.78
N PRO A 59 -16.59 -3.72 -6.06
CA PRO A 59 -17.21 -4.72 -6.92
C PRO A 59 -16.28 -5.89 -7.26
N VAL A 60 -14.97 -5.66 -7.20
CA VAL A 60 -13.90 -6.66 -7.42
C VAL A 60 -13.06 -6.72 -6.15
N GLN A 61 -12.53 -7.91 -5.82
CA GLN A 61 -11.62 -8.06 -4.68
C GLN A 61 -10.38 -7.17 -4.86
N PHE A 62 -10.34 -6.05 -4.13
CA PHE A 62 -9.28 -5.04 -4.25
C PHE A 62 -7.89 -5.63 -4.02
N ASN A 63 -7.75 -6.55 -3.05
CA ASN A 63 -6.49 -7.19 -2.76
C ASN A 63 -5.98 -8.04 -3.94
N ALA A 64 -6.87 -8.80 -4.58
CA ALA A 64 -6.52 -9.61 -5.75
C ALA A 64 -6.14 -8.69 -6.93
N PHE A 65 -6.94 -7.65 -7.19
CA PHE A 65 -6.62 -6.65 -8.21
C PHE A 65 -5.23 -6.04 -7.98
N CYS A 66 -4.92 -5.60 -6.77
CA CYS A 66 -3.61 -5.02 -6.46
C CYS A 66 -2.47 -6.04 -6.58
N LYS A 67 -2.68 -7.30 -6.15
CA LYS A 67 -1.66 -8.36 -6.23
C LYS A 67 -1.20 -8.58 -7.66
N ASP A 68 -2.12 -8.51 -8.62
CA ASP A 68 -1.86 -8.73 -10.04
C ASP A 68 -1.52 -7.43 -10.81
N HIS A 69 -1.56 -6.27 -10.14
CA HIS A 69 -1.35 -4.98 -10.80
C HIS A 69 0.15 -4.64 -10.92
N PRO A 70 0.70 -4.46 -12.13
CA PRO A 70 2.16 -4.31 -12.33
C PRO A 70 2.73 -3.02 -11.73
N LEU A 71 1.88 -2.01 -11.50
CA LEU A 71 2.26 -0.74 -10.88
C LEU A 71 1.98 -0.67 -9.38
N VAL A 72 1.60 -1.77 -8.72
CA VAL A 72 1.46 -1.80 -7.25
C VAL A 72 2.57 -2.65 -6.66
N ARG A 73 3.34 -2.09 -5.73
CA ARG A 73 4.46 -2.82 -5.09
C ARG A 73 4.08 -3.39 -3.74
N HIS A 74 3.41 -2.59 -2.92
CA HIS A 74 3.00 -2.99 -1.57
C HIS A 74 1.56 -2.56 -1.28
N LEU A 75 0.79 -3.47 -0.66
CA LEU A 75 -0.54 -3.20 -0.11
C LEU A 75 -0.57 -3.57 1.37
N LEU A 76 -0.88 -2.60 2.21
CA LEU A 76 -1.19 -2.78 3.62
C LEU A 76 -2.69 -2.57 3.85
N ALA A 77 -3.42 -3.62 4.19
CA ALA A 77 -4.81 -3.50 4.67
C ALA A 77 -4.85 -3.42 6.20
N TYR A 78 -5.78 -2.66 6.78
CA TYR A 78 -5.99 -2.66 8.24
C TYR A 78 -7.47 -2.83 8.61
N ASP A 79 -7.74 -3.05 9.89
CA ASP A 79 -9.04 -3.51 10.42
C ASP A 79 -9.43 -4.91 9.88
N CYS A 80 -8.43 -5.76 9.66
CA CYS A 80 -8.60 -7.15 9.25
C CYS A 80 -8.76 -8.08 10.47
N PRO A 81 -9.83 -8.88 10.56
CA PRO A 81 -10.05 -9.78 11.71
C PRO A 81 -8.97 -10.87 11.82
N GLU A 82 -8.43 -11.31 10.69
CA GLU A 82 -7.32 -12.27 10.59
C GLU A 82 -6.15 -11.58 9.87
N PRO A 83 -5.26 -10.88 10.61
CA PRO A 83 -4.16 -10.13 10.02
C PRO A 83 -3.02 -11.03 9.55
N ILE A 84 -2.42 -10.67 8.42
CA ILE A 84 -1.22 -11.28 7.86
C ILE A 84 -0.06 -10.31 8.13
N LEU A 85 0.70 -10.57 9.18
CA LEU A 85 1.70 -9.62 9.72
C LEU A 85 3.01 -9.56 8.90
N THR A 86 3.15 -10.42 7.91
CA THR A 86 4.34 -10.48 7.04
C THR A 86 3.91 -10.25 5.60
N PHE A 87 4.64 -9.40 4.88
CA PHE A 87 4.48 -9.33 3.43
C PHE A 87 4.72 -10.72 2.83
N ASP A 88 3.73 -11.24 2.12
CA ASP A 88 3.87 -12.51 1.43
C ASP A 88 5.01 -12.42 0.41
N MET A 89 6.13 -13.10 0.70
CA MET A 89 7.32 -13.15 -0.15
C MET A 89 7.25 -14.32 -1.15
N THR A 90 6.13 -15.06 -1.21
CA THR A 90 6.04 -16.35 -1.94
C THR A 90 5.51 -16.25 -3.38
N GLY A 91 5.23 -15.06 -3.90
CA GLY A 91 4.95 -14.85 -5.32
C GLY A 91 6.24 -14.57 -6.10
N SER A 92 6.27 -14.92 -7.39
CA SER A 92 7.33 -14.49 -8.31
C SER A 92 7.57 -12.98 -8.18
N SER A 93 8.76 -12.51 -8.55
CA SER A 93 9.24 -11.12 -8.41
C SER A 93 8.41 -10.02 -9.09
N GLU A 94 7.21 -10.33 -9.58
CA GLU A 94 6.37 -9.49 -10.44
C GLU A 94 5.04 -9.07 -9.82
N GLY A 95 4.62 -9.62 -8.66
CA GLY A 95 3.34 -9.28 -8.02
C GLY A 95 3.46 -8.34 -6.80
N ALA A 96 2.39 -7.62 -6.48
CA ALA A 96 2.37 -6.75 -5.30
C ALA A 96 2.42 -7.58 -4.00
N ARG A 97 3.23 -7.12 -3.05
CA ARG A 97 3.32 -7.75 -1.72
C ARG A 97 2.16 -7.28 -0.84
N TYR A 98 1.50 -8.23 -0.18
CA TYR A 98 0.35 -7.96 0.68
C TYR A 98 0.66 -8.23 2.16
N ALA A 99 0.25 -7.32 3.03
CA ALA A 99 0.21 -7.49 4.48
C ALA A 99 -1.11 -6.92 5.04
N SER A 100 -1.51 -7.37 6.22
CA SER A 100 -2.66 -6.80 6.92
C SER A 100 -2.51 -6.70 8.43
N LEU A 101 -3.25 -5.75 9.01
CA LEU A 101 -3.27 -5.42 10.44
C LEU A 101 -4.68 -5.53 11.00
N SER A 102 -4.79 -5.84 12.30
CA SER A 102 -6.07 -5.84 13.00
C SER A 102 -6.55 -4.45 13.39
N GLN A 103 -5.67 -3.45 13.39
CA GLN A 103 -5.91 -2.07 13.81
C GLN A 103 -5.25 -1.10 12.82
N PRO A 104 -5.64 0.19 12.81
CA PRO A 104 -4.97 1.20 12.01
C PRO A 104 -3.47 1.24 12.32
N PRO A 105 -2.60 1.47 11.33
CA PRO A 105 -1.17 1.47 11.54
C PRO A 105 -0.77 2.61 12.49
N ASP A 106 0.16 2.32 13.39
CA ASP A 106 0.82 3.31 14.24
C ASP A 106 2.17 3.76 13.64
N SER A 107 2.86 4.68 14.32
CA SER A 107 4.12 5.24 13.84
C SER A 107 5.22 4.18 13.70
N HIS A 108 5.27 3.22 14.62
CA HIS A 108 6.23 2.12 14.57
C HIS A 108 5.97 1.21 13.37
N THR A 109 4.70 0.87 13.14
CA THR A 109 4.27 0.04 12.01
C THR A 109 4.59 0.71 10.67
N ILE A 110 4.27 2.00 10.52
CA ILE A 110 4.63 2.77 9.33
C ILE A 110 6.15 2.83 9.15
N GLN A 111 6.92 3.05 10.21
CA GLN A 111 8.39 3.07 10.12
C GLN A 111 8.97 1.74 9.65
N CYS A 112 8.52 0.62 10.22
CA CYS A 112 8.95 -0.71 9.81
C CYS A 112 8.55 -1.04 8.37
N LEU A 113 7.34 -0.66 7.98
CA LEU A 113 6.85 -0.78 6.61
C LEU A 113 7.74 -0.02 5.62
N MET A 114 8.08 1.24 5.91
CA MET A 114 8.87 2.05 5.00
C MET A 114 10.29 1.52 4.82
N LYS A 115 10.90 0.90 5.84
CA LYS A 115 12.19 0.19 5.67
C LYS A 115 12.12 -0.94 4.64
N ILE A 116 10.99 -1.66 4.58
CA ILE A 116 10.77 -2.71 3.59
C ILE A 116 10.64 -2.11 2.19
N VAL A 117 9.84 -1.04 2.06
CA VAL A 117 9.63 -0.32 0.80
C VAL A 117 10.94 0.24 0.25
N GLU A 118 11.75 0.88 1.10
CA GLU A 118 13.06 1.43 0.75
C GLU A 118 14.06 0.35 0.34
N GLY A 119 14.12 -0.75 1.10
CA GLY A 119 14.99 -1.87 0.80
C GLY A 119 14.75 -2.47 -0.59
N GLN A 120 13.49 -2.54 -1.02
CA GLN A 120 13.14 -3.02 -2.36
C GLN A 120 13.56 -2.03 -3.46
N LYS A 121 13.33 -0.72 -3.26
CA LYS A 121 13.73 0.30 -4.25
C LYS A 121 15.22 0.25 -4.56
N LEU A 122 16.06 0.04 -3.54
CA LEU A 122 17.50 -0.06 -3.71
C LEU A 122 17.92 -1.29 -4.54
N GLN A 123 17.23 -2.42 -4.37
CA GLN A 123 17.50 -3.64 -5.15
C GLN A 123 17.16 -3.47 -6.64
N GLU A 124 16.04 -2.81 -6.96
CA GLU A 124 15.63 -2.54 -8.34
C GLU A 124 16.62 -1.60 -9.08
N VAL A 125 17.15 -0.58 -8.38
CA VAL A 125 18.13 0.35 -8.95
C VAL A 125 19.49 -0.33 -9.20
N SER A 126 19.93 -1.20 -8.29
CA SER A 126 21.18 -1.95 -8.48
C SER A 126 21.09 -2.91 -9.68
N TYR A 127 19.96 -3.59 -9.86
CA TYR A 127 19.73 -4.49 -11.00
C TYR A 127 19.73 -3.75 -12.34
N ASN A 128 19.10 -2.58 -12.41
CA ASN A 128 19.03 -1.79 -13.64
C ASN A 128 20.34 -1.05 -13.98
N SER A 129 21.26 -0.89 -13.01
CA SER A 129 22.59 -0.31 -13.25
C SER A 129 23.63 -1.31 -13.76
N THR A 130 23.31 -2.61 -13.78
CA THR A 130 24.24 -3.68 -14.23
C THR A 130 23.88 -4.30 -15.60
N LYS A 131 22.85 -3.78 -16.26
CA LYS A 131 22.47 -4.11 -17.65
C LYS A 131 22.76 -2.91 -18.55
#